data_AF-A0A1D6QH45-F1
#
_entry.id   AF-A0A1D6QH45-F1
#
_cell.length_a   1.000
_cell.length_b   1.000
_cell.length_c   1.000
_cell.angle_alpha   90.00
_cell.angle_beta   90.00
_cell.angle_gamma   90.00
#
_symmetry.space_group_name_H-M   'P 1'
#
loop_
_entity.id
_entity.type
_entity.pdbx_description
1 polymer ?
#
loop_
_entity_poly.entity_id
_entity_poly.type
_entity_poly.pdbx_seq_one_letter_code
_entity_poly.pdbx_strand_id
1 'polypeptide(L)'
;MRESSLLLSPGAAYMIGRGVASVFWGVVADRVGRKPVIAFSVLSVVVFNTLFGLSAKYWMAIATRFLLGALNGFLAPAKAYSIEVCRPEQQALGISVVSTAWGMGVIIGPAIGGYLAQPAKQYPHLFHEKSVFGRFPYLLPCLCISFFAALVVISCAWLPETLHKHRGLERAAAEVAEGTTAAAAAQESTPEPEPEPPKSSLLRNRPLMSSIVTYCVFSLHDTAYVEIFSLWTVSGRDHGGLSFASKDVGQVLTVAGASLLVYQIFAYRWVNKILGPVNSTRVSSALSIPIIAAYPFMTRLSGIRLGVPLYVAAMLKSVLAITRVTGTSLLQNNAVPQEQRGAANGIATTAMSLSKAFAPAVAGILFSWAQKRQHAAFFPGDQMVFLLLNLTEVIGLVLTFKPFLAVPQQYKQ
;
A
#
# COMPACT_ATOMS: atom_id res chain seq x y z
N MET A 1 -0.61 -6.43 -30.41
CA MET A 1 -0.27 -5.01 -30.18
C MET A 1 -0.87 -4.38 -28.91
N ARG A 2 -1.89 -4.96 -28.24
CA ARG A 2 -2.47 -4.43 -26.97
C ARG A 2 -1.76 -4.87 -25.67
N GLU A 3 -0.85 -5.84 -25.75
CA GLU A 3 -0.24 -6.48 -24.57
C GLU A 3 1.01 -5.75 -24.06
N SER A 4 1.82 -5.15 -24.95
CA SER A 4 2.99 -4.35 -24.58
C SER A 4 2.63 -2.98 -23.97
N SER A 5 1.39 -2.50 -24.14
CA SER A 5 0.90 -1.22 -23.61
C SER A 5 0.48 -1.27 -22.13
N LEU A 6 0.18 -2.45 -21.57
CA LEU A 6 -0.25 -2.57 -20.17
C LEU A 6 0.90 -2.32 -19.18
N LEU A 7 2.09 -2.86 -19.47
CA LEU A 7 3.31 -2.67 -18.67
C LEU A 7 3.86 -1.24 -18.76
N LEU A 8 3.60 -0.54 -19.87
CA LEU A 8 3.99 0.87 -20.04
C LEU A 8 2.94 1.87 -19.53
N SER A 9 1.92 1.44 -18.79
CA SER A 9 0.97 2.39 -18.22
C SER A 9 1.65 3.35 -17.21
N PRO A 10 1.22 4.62 -17.11
CA PRO A 10 1.76 5.56 -16.12
C PRO A 10 1.64 5.06 -14.67
N GLY A 11 0.63 4.23 -14.38
CA GLY A 11 0.46 3.58 -13.08
C GLY A 11 1.54 2.52 -12.80
N ALA A 12 1.81 1.64 -13.78
CA ALA A 12 2.89 0.65 -13.68
C ALA A 12 4.26 1.34 -13.56
N ALA A 13 4.50 2.40 -14.32
CA ALA A 13 5.74 3.20 -14.25
C ALA A 13 6.01 3.74 -12.83
N TYR A 14 4.98 4.27 -12.16
CA TYR A 14 5.08 4.69 -10.77
C TYR A 14 5.43 3.54 -9.82
N MET A 15 4.78 2.38 -9.98
CA MET A 15 5.06 1.20 -9.15
C MET A 15 6.48 0.67 -9.35
N ILE A 16 6.97 0.66 -10.59
CA ILE A 16 8.34 0.24 -10.94
C ILE A 16 9.35 1.21 -10.32
N GLY A 17 9.17 2.52 -10.51
CA GLY A 17 10.04 3.54 -9.91
C GLY A 17 10.10 3.41 -8.39
N ARG A 18 8.94 3.22 -7.74
CA ARG A 18 8.87 2.97 -6.30
C ARG A 18 9.56 1.68 -5.90
N GLY A 19 9.39 0.61 -6.69
CA GLY A 19 10.08 -0.66 -6.48
C GLY A 19 11.60 -0.50 -6.43
N VAL A 20 12.18 0.23 -7.38
CA VAL A 20 13.63 0.41 -7.47
C VAL A 20 14.19 1.22 -6.29
N ALA A 21 13.47 2.25 -5.83
CA ALA A 21 14.01 3.21 -4.87
C ALA A 21 13.57 2.98 -3.41
N SER A 22 12.61 2.10 -3.12
CA SER A 22 12.05 1.98 -1.76
C SER A 22 13.06 1.48 -0.72
N VAL A 23 13.96 0.55 -1.08
CA VAL A 23 15.05 0.13 -0.17
C VAL A 23 15.98 1.31 0.13
N PHE A 24 16.37 2.05 -0.91
CA PHE A 24 17.24 3.22 -0.77
C PHE A 24 16.65 4.24 0.21
N TRP A 25 15.39 4.64 0.02
CA TRP A 25 14.74 5.59 0.92
C TRP A 25 14.52 5.05 2.34
N GLY A 26 14.29 3.74 2.48
CA GLY A 26 14.25 3.08 3.79
C GLY A 26 15.57 3.20 4.54
N VAL A 27 16.69 2.92 3.87
CA VAL A 27 18.05 3.05 4.44
C VAL A 27 18.40 4.50 4.73
N VAL A 28 18.04 5.43 3.83
CA VAL A 28 18.25 6.87 4.06
C VAL A 28 17.46 7.33 5.28
N ALA A 29 16.22 6.86 5.46
CA ALA A 29 15.43 7.20 6.64
C ALA A 29 16.00 6.64 7.94
N ASP A 30 16.66 5.47 7.91
CA ASP A 30 17.36 4.89 9.06
C ASP A 30 18.62 5.69 9.45
N ARG A 31 19.22 6.44 8.51
CA ARG A 31 20.44 7.24 8.77
C ARG A 31 20.16 8.73 9.02
N VAL A 32 19.29 9.32 8.21
CA VAL A 32 19.05 10.76 8.21
C VAL A 32 17.96 11.13 9.22
N GLY A 33 16.93 10.29 9.35
CA GLY A 33 15.73 10.53 10.15
C GLY A 33 14.45 10.23 9.35
N ARG A 34 13.33 9.98 10.03
CA ARG A 34 12.03 9.70 9.40
C ARG A 34 11.42 10.97 8.80
N LYS A 35 11.44 12.07 9.56
CA LYS A 35 10.82 13.35 9.19
C LYS A 35 11.35 13.92 7.87
N PRO A 36 12.68 14.09 7.66
CA PRO A 36 13.19 14.70 6.43
C PRO A 36 12.86 13.88 5.18
N VAL A 37 12.89 12.55 5.29
CA VAL A 37 12.55 11.67 4.16
C VAL A 37 11.06 11.73 3.82
N ILE A 38 10.18 11.78 4.83
CA ILE A 38 8.74 11.99 4.62
C ILE A 38 8.49 13.34 3.94
N ALA A 39 9.08 14.43 4.46
CA ALA A 39 8.92 15.77 3.89
C ALA A 39 9.40 15.85 2.42
N PHE A 40 10.59 15.30 2.14
CA PHE A 40 11.12 15.20 0.77
C PHE A 40 10.18 14.39 -0.15
N SER A 41 9.66 13.26 0.33
CA SER A 41 8.77 12.41 -0.45
C SER A 41 7.48 13.15 -0.82
N VAL A 42 6.88 13.91 0.12
CA VAL A 42 5.68 14.71 -0.15
C VAL A 42 6.00 15.90 -1.06
N LEU A 43 7.16 16.54 -0.92
CA LEU A 43 7.62 17.59 -1.83
C LEU A 43 7.76 17.06 -3.28
N SER A 44 8.29 15.84 -3.44
CA SER A 44 8.35 15.20 -4.76
C SER A 44 6.96 15.03 -5.39
N VAL A 45 5.91 14.78 -4.58
CA VAL A 45 4.52 14.75 -5.06
C VAL A 45 4.12 16.09 -5.65
N VAL A 46 4.39 17.20 -4.95
CA VAL A 46 4.04 18.55 -5.44
C VAL A 46 4.66 18.81 -6.82
N VAL A 47 5.95 18.53 -6.97
CA VAL A 47 6.69 18.78 -8.22
C VAL A 47 6.23 17.85 -9.34
N PHE A 48 6.36 16.53 -9.16
CA PHE A 48 6.15 15.58 -10.25
C PHE A 48 4.68 15.34 -10.57
N ASN A 49 3.76 15.54 -9.62
CA ASN A 49 2.34 15.49 -9.91
C ASN A 49 1.91 16.70 -10.76
N THR A 50 2.45 17.90 -10.48
CA THR A 50 2.23 19.09 -11.32
C THR A 50 2.81 18.89 -12.72
N LEU A 51 4.04 18.36 -12.83
CA LEU A 51 4.66 18.05 -14.12
C LEU A 51 3.88 17.01 -14.91
N PHE A 52 3.28 16.01 -14.24
CA PHE A 52 2.37 15.07 -14.90
C PHE A 52 1.14 15.80 -15.47
N GLY A 53 0.54 16.72 -14.71
CA GLY A 53 -0.60 17.52 -15.19
C GLY A 53 -0.28 18.34 -16.45
N LEU A 54 0.97 18.75 -16.62
CA LEU A 54 1.50 19.48 -17.79
C LEU A 54 2.00 18.54 -18.92
N SER A 55 1.78 17.23 -18.81
CA SER A 55 2.26 16.28 -19.81
C SER A 55 1.43 16.33 -21.09
N ALA A 56 2.03 16.78 -22.19
CA ALA A 56 1.41 16.77 -23.52
C ALA A 56 1.67 15.46 -24.30
N LYS A 57 2.67 14.67 -23.90
CA LYS A 57 3.08 13.44 -24.58
C LYS A 57 2.99 12.26 -23.63
N TYR A 58 2.61 11.10 -24.16
CA TYR A 58 2.51 9.85 -23.40
C TYR A 58 3.82 9.47 -22.68
N TRP A 59 4.97 9.61 -23.36
CA TRP A 59 6.29 9.35 -22.76
C TRP A 59 6.65 10.30 -21.61
N MET A 60 6.21 11.56 -21.69
CA MET A 60 6.40 12.52 -20.60
C MET A 60 5.57 12.12 -19.36
N ALA A 61 4.34 11.61 -19.57
CA ALA A 61 3.49 11.08 -18.52
C ALA A 61 4.09 9.83 -17.85
N ILE A 62 4.74 8.96 -18.63
CA ILE A 62 5.48 7.80 -18.08
C ILE A 62 6.68 8.25 -17.27
N ALA A 63 7.53 9.13 -17.83
CA ALA A 63 8.76 9.58 -17.19
C ALA A 63 8.46 10.31 -15.86
N THR A 64 7.49 11.23 -15.85
CA THR A 64 7.09 11.96 -14.63
C THR A 64 6.55 11.01 -13.56
N ARG A 65 5.82 9.96 -13.94
CA ARG A 65 5.30 8.97 -12.99
C ARG A 65 6.37 8.01 -12.47
N PHE A 66 7.30 7.58 -13.31
CA PHE A 66 8.45 6.81 -12.89
C PHE A 66 9.30 7.60 -11.88
N LEU A 67 9.62 8.86 -12.19
CA LEU A 67 10.39 9.74 -11.31
C LEU A 67 9.66 10.01 -9.99
N LEU A 68 8.34 10.25 -10.05
CA LEU A 68 7.53 10.37 -8.84
C LEU A 68 7.60 9.09 -8.00
N GLY A 69 7.53 7.91 -8.62
CA GLY A 69 7.69 6.63 -7.91
C GLY A 69 9.07 6.50 -7.26
N ALA A 70 10.13 6.82 -8.00
CA ALA A 70 11.51 6.68 -7.55
C ALA A 70 11.88 7.68 -6.44
N LEU A 71 11.32 8.89 -6.46
CA LEU A 71 11.62 9.92 -5.46
C LEU A 71 10.66 9.91 -4.27
N ASN A 72 9.53 9.22 -4.38
CA ASN A 72 8.55 9.10 -3.30
C ASN A 72 8.80 7.85 -2.45
N GLY A 73 9.68 8.00 -1.47
CA GLY A 73 10.00 6.99 -0.47
C GLY A 73 8.99 6.88 0.68
N PHE A 74 7.86 7.59 0.66
CA PHE A 74 7.00 7.86 1.83
C PHE A 74 6.59 6.62 2.64
N LEU A 75 6.21 5.53 1.96
CA LEU A 75 5.53 4.41 2.62
C LEU A 75 6.41 3.70 3.66
N ALA A 76 7.70 3.57 3.39
CA ALA A 76 8.61 2.84 4.28
C ALA A 76 8.90 3.61 5.60
N PRO A 77 9.33 4.89 5.54
CA PRO A 77 9.50 5.71 6.73
C PRO A 77 8.18 5.98 7.47
N ALA A 78 7.05 6.15 6.77
CA ALA A 78 5.76 6.39 7.42
C ALA A 78 5.31 5.21 8.28
N LYS A 79 5.49 3.96 7.80
CA LYS A 79 5.20 2.76 8.59
C LYS A 79 6.11 2.67 9.82
N ALA A 80 7.42 2.86 9.65
CA ALA A 80 8.37 2.87 10.76
C ALA A 80 8.02 3.94 11.80
N TYR A 81 7.83 5.17 11.33
CA TYR A 81 7.45 6.33 12.15
C TYR A 81 6.18 6.08 12.96
N SER A 82 5.14 5.52 12.33
CA SER A 82 3.85 5.26 12.98
C SER A 82 3.93 4.30 14.17
N ILE A 83 4.88 3.36 14.17
CA ILE A 83 5.11 2.43 15.27
C ILE A 83 6.03 3.03 16.32
N GLU A 84 7.00 3.85 15.90
CA GLU A 84 7.96 4.49 16.79
C GLU A 84 7.31 5.58 17.66
N VAL A 85 6.33 6.32 17.14
CA VAL A 85 5.60 7.35 17.91
C VAL A 85 4.57 6.74 18.87
N CYS A 86 4.10 5.52 18.59
CA CYS A 86 3.07 4.87 19.39
C CYS A 86 3.67 4.04 20.52
N ARG A 87 3.00 4.05 21.67
CA ARG A 87 3.26 3.08 22.75
C ARG A 87 3.03 1.65 22.24
N PRO A 88 3.74 0.62 22.76
CA PRO A 88 3.63 -0.76 22.31
C PRO A 88 2.18 -1.27 22.18
N GLU A 89 1.31 -0.89 23.11
CA GLU A 89 -0.10 -1.31 23.14
C GLU A 89 -0.95 -0.64 22.03
N GLN A 90 -0.47 0.46 21.45
CA GLN A 90 -1.14 1.25 20.42
C GLN A 90 -0.46 1.18 19.05
N GLN A 91 0.62 0.41 18.88
CA GLN A 91 1.33 0.28 17.59
C GLN A 91 0.41 -0.22 16.46
N ALA A 92 -0.54 -1.09 16.80
CA ALA A 92 -1.56 -1.56 15.85
C ALA A 92 -2.45 -0.42 15.35
N LEU A 93 -2.80 0.55 16.21
CA LEU A 93 -3.51 1.76 15.80
C LEU A 93 -2.64 2.67 14.92
N GLY A 94 -1.36 2.81 15.24
CA GLY A 94 -0.43 3.60 14.43
C GLY A 94 -0.38 3.10 12.97
N ILE A 95 -0.20 1.79 12.78
CA ILE A 95 -0.19 1.17 11.44
C ILE A 95 -1.58 1.19 10.78
N SER A 96 -2.66 1.06 11.56
CA SER A 96 -4.00 1.16 10.98
C SER A 96 -4.26 2.55 10.43
N VAL A 97 -3.81 3.63 11.08
CA VAL A 97 -3.92 5.00 10.55
C VAL A 97 -3.21 5.14 9.20
N VAL A 98 -1.99 4.61 9.06
CA VAL A 98 -1.27 4.62 7.77
C VAL A 98 -2.04 3.86 6.69
N SER A 99 -2.58 2.69 7.05
CA SER A 99 -3.38 1.84 6.14
C SER A 99 -4.72 2.51 5.77
N THR A 100 -5.30 3.26 6.70
CA THR A 100 -6.55 3.99 6.54
C THR A 100 -6.39 5.19 5.62
N ALA A 101 -5.28 5.93 5.73
CA ALA A 101 -4.95 7.03 4.84
C ALA A 101 -4.85 6.57 3.38
N TRP A 102 -4.28 5.37 3.14
CA TRP A 102 -4.30 4.75 1.82
C TRP A 102 -5.74 4.49 1.32
N GLY A 103 -6.59 3.95 2.19
CA GLY A 103 -8.01 3.72 1.90
C GLY A 103 -8.76 5.00 1.51
N MET A 104 -8.55 6.09 2.25
CA MET A 104 -9.12 7.40 1.92
C MET A 104 -8.65 7.88 0.53
N GLY A 105 -7.38 7.68 0.19
CA GLY A 105 -6.84 8.01 -1.13
C GLY A 105 -7.52 7.26 -2.27
N VAL A 106 -7.89 5.98 -2.07
CA VAL A 106 -8.63 5.18 -3.06
C VAL A 106 -10.06 5.70 -3.27
N ILE A 107 -10.67 6.32 -2.26
CA ILE A 107 -12.02 6.90 -2.36
C ILE A 107 -11.97 8.29 -2.99
N ILE A 108 -11.14 9.16 -2.43
CA ILE A 108 -11.06 10.58 -2.82
C ILE A 108 -10.37 10.75 -4.18
N GLY A 109 -9.38 9.90 -4.49
CA GLY A 109 -8.58 9.99 -5.71
C GLY A 109 -9.42 9.90 -7.00
N PRO A 110 -10.23 8.85 -7.21
CA PRO A 110 -11.12 8.74 -8.37
C PRO A 110 -12.16 9.86 -8.43
N ALA A 111 -12.65 10.36 -7.30
CA ALA A 111 -13.58 11.48 -7.28
C ALA A 111 -12.91 12.76 -7.82
N ILE A 112 -11.73 13.13 -7.30
CA ILE A 112 -10.96 14.29 -7.79
C ILE A 112 -10.58 14.08 -9.27
N GLY A 113 -10.09 12.89 -9.62
CA GLY A 113 -9.65 12.57 -10.98
C GLY A 113 -10.78 12.50 -12.00
N GLY A 114 -12.00 12.15 -11.59
CA GLY A 114 -13.16 12.04 -12.48
C GLY A 114 -13.94 13.35 -12.63
N TYR A 115 -14.18 14.07 -11.53
CA TYR A 115 -14.94 15.32 -11.53
C TYR A 115 -14.12 16.53 -11.97
N LEU A 116 -12.78 16.50 -11.90
CA LEU A 116 -11.96 17.63 -12.32
C LEU A 116 -11.22 17.37 -13.63
N ALA A 117 -11.28 16.15 -14.19
CA ALA A 117 -10.69 15.86 -15.49
C ALA A 117 -11.48 16.52 -16.62
N GLN A 118 -10.75 16.97 -17.64
CA GLN A 118 -11.31 17.64 -18.82
C GLN A 118 -12.25 18.80 -18.45
N PRO A 119 -11.79 19.76 -17.62
CA PRO A 119 -12.66 20.81 -17.09
C PRO A 119 -13.27 21.70 -18.19
N ALA A 120 -12.57 21.89 -19.32
CA ALA A 120 -13.10 22.61 -20.47
C ALA A 120 -14.31 21.92 -21.13
N LYS A 121 -14.44 20.59 -20.99
CA LYS A 121 -15.58 19.82 -21.50
C LYS A 121 -16.70 19.67 -20.46
N GLN A 122 -16.35 19.40 -19.21
CA GLN A 122 -17.34 19.23 -18.13
C GLN A 122 -17.95 20.56 -17.66
N TYR A 123 -17.17 21.65 -17.66
CA TYR A 123 -17.57 22.97 -17.16
C TYR A 123 -17.24 24.07 -18.18
N PRO A 124 -17.87 24.07 -19.38
CA PRO A 124 -17.55 25.00 -20.46
C PRO A 124 -17.83 26.47 -20.13
N HIS A 125 -18.66 26.74 -19.13
CA HIS A 125 -18.95 28.09 -18.62
C HIS A 125 -17.85 28.65 -17.71
N LEU A 126 -17.01 27.79 -17.11
CA LEU A 126 -15.89 28.18 -16.25
C LEU A 126 -14.54 28.08 -16.96
N PHE A 127 -14.39 27.13 -17.89
CA PHE A 127 -13.13 26.85 -18.57
C PHE A 127 -13.31 26.84 -20.09
N HIS A 128 -12.69 27.80 -20.78
CA HIS A 128 -12.67 27.82 -22.24
C HIS A 128 -11.71 26.78 -22.83
N GLU A 129 -12.04 26.22 -23.99
CA GLU A 129 -11.19 25.24 -24.69
C GLU A 129 -9.81 25.78 -25.09
N LYS A 130 -9.69 27.09 -25.34
CA LYS A 130 -8.41 27.75 -25.65
C LYS A 130 -7.54 28.03 -24.41
N SER A 131 -8.03 27.73 -23.21
CA SER A 131 -7.28 27.93 -21.97
C SER A 131 -6.20 26.86 -21.76
N VAL A 132 -5.32 27.08 -20.77
CA VAL A 132 -4.32 26.09 -20.33
C VAL A 132 -4.99 24.76 -19.96
N PHE A 133 -6.20 24.80 -19.38
CA PHE A 133 -6.96 23.61 -18.99
C PHE A 133 -7.62 22.87 -20.15
N GLY A 134 -7.83 23.55 -21.29
CA GLY A 134 -8.20 22.89 -22.55
C GLY A 134 -7.01 22.20 -23.21
N ARG A 135 -5.82 22.81 -23.15
CA ARG A 135 -4.56 22.20 -23.62
C ARG A 135 -4.10 21.02 -22.75
N PHE A 136 -4.29 21.11 -21.43
CA PHE A 136 -3.87 20.11 -20.46
C PHE A 136 -5.08 19.59 -19.64
N PRO A 137 -5.79 18.57 -20.15
CA PRO A 137 -7.06 18.13 -19.58
C PRO A 137 -6.96 17.55 -18.15
N TYR A 138 -5.76 17.14 -17.72
CA TYR A 138 -5.53 16.56 -16.40
C TYR A 138 -4.79 17.52 -15.44
N LEU A 139 -4.54 18.76 -15.84
CA LEU A 139 -3.81 19.72 -15.02
C LEU A 139 -4.56 20.09 -13.74
N LEU A 140 -5.87 20.36 -13.84
CA LEU A 140 -6.70 20.77 -12.70
C LEU A 140 -6.69 19.77 -11.54
N PRO A 141 -6.98 18.46 -11.73
CA PRO A 141 -6.91 17.49 -10.64
C PRO A 141 -5.49 17.37 -10.08
N CYS A 142 -4.45 17.52 -10.92
CA CYS A 142 -3.07 17.48 -10.47
C CYS A 142 -2.72 18.69 -9.60
N LEU A 143 -3.21 19.89 -9.93
CA LEU A 143 -3.01 21.09 -9.11
C LEU A 143 -3.71 20.97 -7.76
N CYS A 144 -4.93 20.44 -7.70
CA CYS A 144 -5.64 20.21 -6.44
C CYS A 144 -4.87 19.25 -5.52
N ILE A 145 -4.38 18.12 -6.05
CA ILE A 145 -3.58 17.16 -5.28
C ILE A 145 -2.24 17.79 -4.85
N SER A 146 -1.60 18.57 -5.72
CA SER A 146 -0.31 19.21 -5.41
C SER A 146 -0.46 20.32 -4.36
N PHE A 147 -1.56 21.07 -4.39
CA PHE A 147 -1.90 22.04 -3.36
C PHE A 147 -2.11 21.35 -2.01
N PHE A 148 -2.90 20.28 -1.97
CA PHE A 148 -3.06 19.47 -0.75
C PHE A 148 -1.72 18.92 -0.25
N ALA A 149 -0.88 18.38 -1.14
CA ALA A 149 0.45 17.89 -0.78
C ALA A 149 1.35 19.02 -0.25
N ALA A 150 1.27 20.24 -0.79
CA ALA A 150 2.03 21.38 -0.28
C ALA A 150 1.62 21.77 1.14
N LEU A 151 0.32 21.72 1.46
CA LEU A 151 -0.16 21.89 2.84
C LEU A 151 0.42 20.80 3.76
N VAL A 152 0.48 19.55 3.30
CA VAL A 152 1.09 18.45 4.07
C VAL A 152 2.60 18.66 4.27
N VAL A 153 3.34 19.18 3.29
CA VAL A 153 4.77 19.54 3.45
C VAL A 153 4.93 20.57 4.56
N ILE A 154 4.08 21.60 4.58
CA ILE A 154 4.07 22.60 5.65
C ILE A 154 3.75 21.90 6.98
N SER A 155 2.74 21.01 7.02
CA SER A 155 2.40 20.22 8.21
C SER A 155 3.55 19.33 8.71
N CYS A 156 4.46 18.89 7.84
CA CYS A 156 5.63 18.12 8.26
C CYS A 156 6.57 18.92 9.18
N ALA A 157 6.51 20.26 9.21
CA ALA A 157 7.33 21.06 10.12
C ALA A 157 7.07 20.72 11.60
N TRP A 158 5.82 20.41 11.96
CA TRP A 158 5.41 20.04 13.32
C TRP A 158 5.61 18.56 13.65
N LEU A 159 6.02 17.73 12.69
CA LEU A 159 6.26 16.32 12.94
C LEU A 159 7.52 16.19 13.83
N PRO A 160 7.45 15.51 15.00
CA PRO A 160 8.65 15.21 15.77
C PRO A 160 9.54 14.22 15.00
N GLU A 161 10.85 14.23 15.23
CA GLU A 161 11.74 13.20 14.71
C GLU A 161 11.77 12.03 15.71
N THR A 162 11.62 10.80 15.22
CA THR A 162 11.59 9.60 16.07
C THR A 162 12.94 8.87 16.13
N LEU A 163 13.85 9.18 15.20
CA LEU A 163 15.19 8.62 15.22
C LEU A 163 16.04 9.30 16.32
N HIS A 164 16.29 8.59 17.42
CA HIS A 164 17.11 9.08 18.54
C HIS A 164 18.59 9.22 18.14
N LYS A 165 18.99 10.37 17.56
CA LYS A 165 20.40 10.75 17.43
C LYS A 165 21.01 11.30 18.73
N HIS A 166 20.17 11.66 19.71
CA HIS A 166 20.59 12.34 20.93
C HIS A 166 21.52 11.50 21.82
N ARG A 167 21.38 10.16 21.86
CA ARG A 167 22.23 9.32 22.71
C ARG A 167 23.70 9.28 22.27
N GLY A 168 23.97 9.42 20.98
CA GLY A 168 25.35 9.45 20.45
C GLY A 168 26.04 10.79 20.69
N LEU A 169 25.28 11.90 20.59
CA LEU A 169 25.78 13.23 20.91
C LEU A 169 25.89 13.47 22.42
N GLU A 170 24.98 12.93 23.24
CA GLU A 170 25.06 12.96 24.70
C GLU A 170 26.19 12.05 25.22
N ARG A 171 26.41 10.88 24.63
CA ARG A 171 27.60 10.06 24.93
C ARG A 171 28.89 10.73 24.46
N ALA A 172 28.95 11.26 23.24
CA ALA A 172 30.13 11.99 22.78
C ALA A 172 30.37 13.27 23.61
N ALA A 173 29.32 13.96 24.03
CA ALA A 173 29.43 15.12 24.93
C ALA A 173 29.80 14.71 26.36
N ALA A 174 29.32 13.56 26.85
CA ALA A 174 29.70 12.99 28.14
C ALA A 174 31.15 12.49 28.12
N GLU A 175 31.61 11.85 27.04
CA GLU A 175 32.99 11.43 26.83
C GLU A 175 33.93 12.63 26.69
N VAL A 176 33.49 13.72 26.06
CA VAL A 176 34.25 14.99 26.00
C VAL A 176 34.25 15.71 27.36
N ALA A 177 33.16 15.64 28.12
CA ALA A 177 33.07 16.20 29.47
C ALA A 177 33.92 15.40 30.48
N GLU A 178 33.92 14.08 30.41
CA GLU A 178 34.78 13.18 31.20
C GLU A 178 36.26 13.29 30.77
N GLY A 179 36.54 13.49 29.49
CA GLY A 179 37.89 13.72 28.97
C GLY A 179 38.53 15.05 29.40
N THR A 180 37.72 16.03 29.82
CA THR A 180 38.23 17.33 30.29
C THR A 180 38.54 17.35 31.79
N THR A 181 37.94 16.46 32.58
CA THR A 181 38.21 16.30 34.03
C THR A 181 39.20 15.17 34.36
N ALA A 182 39.39 14.21 33.46
CA ALA A 182 40.28 13.05 33.65
C ALA A 182 41.77 13.28 33.31
N ALA A 183 42.18 14.50 32.96
CA ALA A 183 43.60 14.79 32.66
C ALA A 183 44.51 14.85 33.91
N ALA A 184 43.98 14.66 35.12
CA ALA A 184 44.73 14.83 36.37
C ALA A 184 44.88 13.57 37.25
N ALA A 185 44.31 12.41 36.89
CA ALA A 185 44.43 11.21 37.71
C ALA A 185 44.50 9.91 36.91
N ALA A 186 45.68 9.30 36.94
CA ALA A 186 45.96 7.86 36.88
C ALA A 186 45.27 7.01 35.80
N GLN A 187 46.02 6.73 34.74
CA GLN A 187 46.48 5.40 34.35
C GLN A 187 45.69 4.18 34.91
N GLU A 188 44.49 3.93 34.39
CA GLU A 188 43.86 2.62 34.39
C GLU A 188 43.34 2.32 32.98
N SER A 189 43.55 1.09 32.54
CA SER A 189 43.21 0.56 31.23
C SER A 189 41.73 0.80 30.89
N THR A 190 41.46 1.77 30.02
CA THR A 190 40.16 1.91 29.36
C THR A 190 39.85 0.64 28.56
N PRO A 191 38.69 -0.01 28.77
CA PRO A 191 38.22 -1.04 27.86
C PRO A 191 38.02 -0.38 26.49
N GLU A 192 38.57 -0.98 25.43
CA GLU A 192 38.21 -0.59 24.06
C GLU A 192 36.68 -0.58 23.92
N PRO A 193 36.09 0.39 23.22
CA PRO A 193 34.66 0.37 22.94
C PRO A 193 34.33 -0.94 22.23
N GLU A 194 33.49 -1.77 22.85
CA GLU A 194 33.03 -3.01 22.23
C GLU A 194 32.49 -2.68 20.84
N PRO A 195 32.98 -3.34 19.78
CA PRO A 195 32.47 -3.11 18.44
C PRO A 195 30.96 -3.38 18.43
N GLU A 196 30.17 -2.41 17.95
CA GLU A 196 28.72 -2.61 17.80
C GLU A 196 28.49 -3.94 17.08
N PRO A 197 27.64 -4.83 17.62
CA PRO A 197 27.44 -6.14 17.04
C PRO A 197 27.07 -5.99 15.56
N PRO A 198 27.64 -6.80 14.66
CA PRO A 198 27.44 -6.64 13.23
C PRO A 198 25.95 -6.68 12.92
N LYS A 199 25.46 -5.59 12.31
CA LYS A 199 24.04 -5.45 11.94
C LYS A 199 23.59 -6.67 11.17
N SER A 200 22.69 -7.46 11.78
CA SER A 200 22.22 -8.70 11.17
C SER A 200 21.60 -8.42 9.79
N SER A 201 21.90 -9.27 8.81
CA SER A 201 21.36 -9.13 7.47
C SER A 201 19.84 -9.30 7.49
N LEU A 202 19.12 -8.24 7.11
CA LEU A 202 17.66 -8.23 7.02
C LEU A 202 17.11 -9.35 6.13
N LEU A 203 17.82 -9.68 5.04
CA LEU A 203 17.42 -10.75 4.12
C LEU A 203 17.55 -12.14 4.75
N ARG A 204 18.38 -12.30 5.79
CA ARG A 204 18.52 -13.55 6.55
C ARG A 204 17.54 -13.64 7.73
N ASN A 205 16.88 -12.53 8.08
CA ASN A 205 15.87 -12.49 9.14
C ASN A 205 14.61 -13.24 8.67
N ARG A 206 14.48 -14.49 9.13
CA ARG A 206 13.39 -15.41 8.78
C ARG A 206 12.00 -14.83 9.13
N PRO A 207 11.75 -14.32 10.36
CA PRO A 207 10.48 -13.66 10.66
C PRO A 207 10.11 -12.52 9.73
N LEU A 208 11.07 -11.63 9.43
CA LEU A 208 10.84 -10.52 8.51
C LEU A 208 10.49 -11.02 7.11
N MET A 209 11.36 -11.86 6.52
CA MET A 209 11.21 -12.28 5.12
C MET A 209 9.95 -13.10 4.88
N SER A 210 9.60 -14.01 5.80
CA SER A 210 8.33 -14.76 5.70
C SER A 210 7.12 -13.83 5.75
N SER A 211 7.11 -12.83 6.63
CA SER A 211 6.05 -11.83 6.69
C SER A 211 5.97 -10.96 5.43
N ILE A 212 7.11 -10.61 4.83
CA ILE A 212 7.18 -9.87 3.56
C ILE A 212 6.59 -10.69 2.41
N VAL A 213 6.95 -11.97 2.30
CA VAL A 213 6.41 -12.83 1.23
C VAL A 213 4.90 -12.99 1.37
N THR A 214 4.39 -13.26 2.58
CA THR A 214 2.95 -13.34 2.84
C THR A 214 2.24 -12.03 2.48
N TYR A 215 2.82 -10.89 2.85
CA TYR A 215 2.30 -9.56 2.48
C TYR A 215 2.25 -9.36 0.96
N CYS A 216 3.27 -9.79 0.23
CA CYS A 216 3.33 -9.66 -1.23
C CYS A 216 2.28 -10.53 -1.93
N VAL A 217 2.04 -11.75 -1.45
CA VAL A 217 0.98 -12.64 -1.98
C VAL A 217 -0.39 -12.02 -1.77
N PHE A 218 -0.69 -11.52 -0.57
CA PHE A 218 -1.95 -10.83 -0.33
C PHE A 218 -2.08 -9.53 -1.13
N SER A 219 -1.00 -8.77 -1.30
CA SER A 219 -1.02 -7.54 -2.10
C SER A 219 -1.25 -7.82 -3.60
N LEU A 220 -0.65 -8.89 -4.12
CA LEU A 220 -0.89 -9.37 -5.47
C LEU A 220 -2.36 -9.79 -5.64
N HIS A 221 -2.86 -10.61 -4.72
CA HIS A 221 -4.25 -11.05 -4.69
C HIS A 221 -5.22 -9.86 -4.66
N ASP A 222 -5.04 -8.91 -3.75
CA ASP A 222 -5.95 -7.77 -3.59
C ASP A 222 -5.96 -6.87 -4.81
N THR A 223 -4.81 -6.70 -5.47
CA THR A 223 -4.72 -5.91 -6.70
C THR A 223 -5.36 -6.64 -7.87
N ALA A 224 -5.14 -7.95 -8.00
CA ALA A 224 -5.81 -8.78 -9.01
C ALA A 224 -7.33 -8.81 -8.79
N TYR A 225 -7.78 -8.88 -7.54
CA TYR A 225 -9.19 -8.84 -7.16
C TYR A 225 -9.84 -7.53 -7.61
N VAL A 226 -9.25 -6.37 -7.32
CA VAL A 226 -9.83 -5.07 -7.73
C VAL A 226 -9.94 -4.96 -9.24
N GLU A 227 -8.93 -5.42 -9.98
CA GLU A 227 -8.94 -5.43 -11.44
C GLU A 227 -10.02 -6.38 -11.99
N ILE A 228 -10.02 -7.65 -11.55
CA ILE A 228 -11.02 -8.65 -11.97
C ILE A 228 -12.43 -8.21 -11.60
N PHE A 229 -12.64 -7.69 -10.40
CA PHE A 229 -13.95 -7.23 -9.95
C PHE A 229 -14.47 -6.11 -10.87
N SER A 230 -13.61 -5.16 -11.22
CA SER A 230 -13.97 -4.05 -12.13
C SER A 230 -14.30 -4.57 -13.53
N LEU A 231 -13.48 -5.48 -14.08
CA LEU A 231 -13.72 -6.07 -15.41
C LEU A 231 -14.99 -6.94 -15.44
N TRP A 232 -15.20 -7.74 -14.39
CA TRP A 232 -16.34 -8.64 -14.26
C TRP A 232 -17.66 -7.89 -14.11
N THR A 233 -17.72 -6.87 -13.25
CA THR A 233 -18.94 -6.09 -13.05
C THR A 233 -19.36 -5.34 -14.31
N VAL A 234 -18.42 -4.81 -15.09
CA VAL A 234 -18.71 -4.12 -16.37
C VAL A 234 -19.07 -5.09 -17.50
N SER A 235 -18.56 -6.32 -17.47
CA SER A 235 -18.79 -7.29 -18.54
C SER A 235 -20.28 -7.62 -18.71
N GLY A 236 -20.68 -7.89 -19.95
CA GLY A 236 -22.06 -8.23 -20.30
C GLY A 236 -22.57 -9.48 -19.57
N ARG A 237 -23.86 -9.53 -19.26
CA ARG A 237 -24.49 -10.71 -18.63
C ARG A 237 -24.32 -11.99 -19.46
N ASP A 238 -24.27 -11.88 -20.78
CA ASP A 238 -24.04 -13.00 -21.70
C ASP A 238 -22.65 -13.66 -21.53
N HIS A 239 -21.70 -12.93 -20.93
CA HIS A 239 -20.34 -13.38 -20.62
C HIS A 239 -20.14 -13.67 -19.12
N GLY A 240 -21.22 -13.84 -18.37
CA GLY A 240 -21.17 -14.08 -16.91
C GLY A 240 -20.80 -12.83 -16.09
N GLY A 241 -20.96 -11.63 -16.65
CA GLY A 241 -20.77 -10.37 -15.93
C GLY A 241 -22.08 -9.76 -15.39
N LEU A 242 -22.02 -8.52 -14.90
CA LEU A 242 -23.20 -7.83 -14.33
C LEU A 242 -23.79 -6.72 -15.21
N SER A 243 -23.11 -6.33 -16.29
CA SER A 243 -23.44 -5.19 -17.17
C SER A 243 -23.54 -3.84 -16.43
N PHE A 244 -22.71 -3.60 -15.42
CA PHE A 244 -22.70 -2.33 -14.69
C PHE A 244 -22.06 -1.23 -15.52
N ALA A 245 -22.59 0.00 -15.40
CA ALA A 245 -21.88 1.16 -15.90
C ALA A 245 -20.70 1.48 -14.96
N SER A 246 -19.67 2.15 -15.48
CA SER A 246 -18.49 2.51 -14.67
C SER A 246 -18.83 3.32 -13.41
N LYS A 247 -19.93 4.09 -13.45
CA LYS A 247 -20.44 4.82 -12.28
C LYS A 247 -20.88 3.88 -11.15
N ASP A 248 -21.53 2.76 -11.48
CA ASP A 248 -22.08 1.81 -10.51
C ASP A 248 -20.94 1.03 -9.84
N VAL A 249 -19.92 0.66 -10.63
CA VAL A 249 -18.66 0.08 -10.11
C VAL A 249 -17.99 1.04 -9.13
N GLY A 250 -17.89 2.32 -9.50
CA GLY A 250 -17.35 3.37 -8.63
C GLY A 250 -18.11 3.50 -7.31
N GLN A 251 -19.44 3.41 -7.33
CA GLN A 251 -20.27 3.44 -6.12
C GLN A 251 -19.99 2.25 -5.20
N VAL A 252 -19.95 1.03 -5.73
CA VAL A 252 -19.65 -0.17 -4.93
C VAL A 252 -18.27 -0.06 -4.27
N LEU A 253 -17.24 0.32 -5.04
CA LEU A 253 -15.89 0.50 -4.53
C LEU A 253 -15.79 1.64 -3.49
N THR A 254 -16.57 2.71 -3.66
CA THR A 254 -16.64 3.82 -2.69
C THR A 254 -17.23 3.37 -1.37
N VAL A 255 -18.37 2.66 -1.39
CA VAL A 255 -19.00 2.13 -0.17
C VAL A 255 -18.08 1.12 0.52
N ALA A 256 -17.44 0.25 -0.26
CA ALA A 256 -16.46 -0.70 0.25
C ALA A 256 -15.26 0.02 0.91
N GLY A 257 -14.76 1.09 0.29
CA GLY A 257 -13.72 1.93 0.87
C GLY A 257 -14.14 2.62 2.17
N ALA A 258 -15.35 3.19 2.21
CA ALA A 258 -15.89 3.82 3.41
C ALA A 258 -16.03 2.82 4.57
N SER A 259 -16.45 1.59 4.28
CA SER A 259 -16.55 0.52 5.28
C SER A 259 -15.19 0.14 5.88
N LEU A 260 -14.14 0.14 5.04
CA LEU A 260 -12.74 -0.06 5.43
C LEU A 260 -12.29 1.02 6.43
N LEU A 261 -12.67 2.27 6.19
CA LEU A 261 -12.31 3.43 7.00
C LEU A 261 -12.95 3.33 8.39
N VAL A 262 -14.26 3.07 8.43
CA VAL A 262 -15.01 2.88 9.67
C VAL A 262 -14.43 1.71 10.47
N TYR A 263 -14.17 0.58 9.81
CA TYR A 263 -13.59 -0.59 10.47
C TYR A 263 -12.22 -0.30 11.09
N GLN A 264 -11.31 0.38 10.38
CA GLN A 264 -9.96 0.63 10.88
C GLN A 264 -9.91 1.59 12.07
N ILE A 265 -10.79 2.59 12.08
CA ILE A 265 -10.86 3.57 13.17
C ILE A 265 -11.48 2.94 14.42
N PHE A 266 -12.59 2.21 14.27
CA PHE A 266 -13.40 1.80 15.42
C PHE A 266 -13.18 0.34 15.85
N ALA A 267 -13.02 -0.59 14.91
CA ALA A 267 -13.06 -2.02 15.21
C ALA A 267 -11.68 -2.69 15.24
N TYR A 268 -10.73 -2.27 14.39
CA TYR A 268 -9.46 -2.97 14.23
C TYR A 268 -8.65 -3.09 15.53
N ARG A 269 -8.67 -2.07 16.39
CA ARG A 269 -8.01 -2.11 17.70
C ARG A 269 -8.44 -3.31 18.53
N TRP A 270 -9.74 -3.57 18.59
CA TRP A 270 -10.30 -4.68 19.36
C TRP A 270 -9.96 -6.01 18.71
N VAL A 271 -10.08 -6.09 17.38
CA VAL A 271 -9.69 -7.29 16.62
C VAL A 271 -8.23 -7.65 16.88
N ASN A 272 -7.32 -6.68 16.84
CA ASN A 272 -5.92 -6.92 17.12
C ASN A 272 -5.66 -7.26 18.60
N LYS A 273 -6.40 -6.67 19.55
CA LYS A 273 -6.27 -7.00 20.98
C LYS A 273 -6.71 -8.44 21.28
N ILE A 274 -7.78 -8.91 20.62
CA ILE A 274 -8.37 -10.24 20.87
C ILE A 274 -7.62 -11.33 20.11
N LEU A 275 -7.39 -11.13 18.81
CA LEU A 275 -6.83 -12.17 17.92
C LEU A 275 -5.32 -12.03 17.71
N GLY A 276 -4.74 -10.86 17.95
CA GLY A 276 -3.39 -10.54 17.54
C GLY A 276 -3.22 -10.46 16.02
N PRO A 277 -2.03 -10.07 15.53
CA PRO A 277 -1.79 -9.86 14.10
C PRO A 277 -1.80 -11.14 13.27
N VAL A 278 -1.35 -12.27 13.84
CA VAL A 278 -1.28 -13.55 13.13
C VAL A 278 -2.67 -14.14 12.93
N ASN A 279 -3.46 -14.31 14.01
CA ASN A 279 -4.78 -14.94 13.88
C ASN A 279 -5.79 -14.02 13.20
N SER A 280 -5.70 -12.69 13.38
CA SER A 280 -6.54 -11.76 12.60
C SER A 280 -6.29 -11.87 11.10
N THR A 281 -5.03 -12.03 10.68
CA THR A 281 -4.67 -12.29 9.27
C THR A 281 -5.24 -13.63 8.78
N ARG A 282 -5.09 -14.71 9.57
CA ARG A 282 -5.63 -16.04 9.25
C ARG A 282 -7.15 -16.05 9.09
N VAL A 283 -7.86 -15.54 10.10
CA VAL A 283 -9.34 -15.46 10.08
C VAL A 283 -9.80 -14.60 8.91
N SER A 284 -9.14 -13.46 8.67
CA SER A 284 -9.50 -12.60 7.54
C SER A 284 -9.33 -13.27 6.19
N SER A 285 -8.26 -14.05 6.03
CA SER A 285 -8.00 -14.80 4.81
C SER A 285 -8.98 -15.97 4.63
N ALA A 286 -9.22 -16.74 5.70
CA ALA A 286 -10.19 -17.84 5.69
C ALA A 286 -11.62 -17.37 5.36
N LEU A 287 -12.05 -16.23 5.91
CA LEU A 287 -13.36 -15.64 5.62
C LEU A 287 -13.45 -15.01 4.22
N SER A 288 -12.33 -14.61 3.62
CA SER A 288 -12.32 -14.04 2.27
C SER A 288 -12.62 -15.10 1.20
N ILE A 289 -12.22 -16.36 1.43
CA ILE A 289 -12.42 -17.47 0.49
C ILE A 289 -13.90 -17.70 0.13
N PRO A 290 -14.82 -17.92 1.10
CA PRO A 290 -16.24 -18.14 0.78
C PRO A 290 -16.89 -16.91 0.14
N ILE A 291 -16.46 -15.70 0.50
CA ILE A 291 -16.97 -14.47 -0.12
C ILE A 291 -16.61 -14.42 -1.60
N ILE A 292 -15.34 -14.71 -1.94
CA ILE A 292 -14.89 -14.71 -3.33
C ILE A 292 -15.55 -15.84 -4.12
N ALA A 293 -15.73 -17.01 -3.49
CA ALA A 293 -16.44 -18.14 -4.09
C ALA A 293 -17.91 -17.83 -4.38
N ALA A 294 -18.52 -16.87 -3.68
CA ALA A 294 -19.91 -16.48 -3.88
C ALA A 294 -20.14 -15.58 -5.11
N TYR A 295 -19.14 -14.83 -5.59
CA TYR A 295 -19.30 -13.87 -6.69
C TYR A 295 -19.88 -14.45 -7.99
N PRO A 296 -19.41 -15.61 -8.52
CA PRO A 296 -19.98 -16.19 -9.73
C PRO A 296 -21.49 -16.45 -9.62
N PHE A 297 -21.98 -16.81 -8.43
CA PHE A 297 -23.40 -17.09 -8.22
C PHE A 297 -24.26 -15.82 -8.20
N MET A 298 -23.67 -14.66 -7.93
CA MET A 298 -24.38 -13.38 -7.95
C MET A 298 -24.83 -12.98 -9.36
N THR A 299 -24.20 -13.51 -10.42
CA THR A 299 -24.59 -13.27 -11.82
C THR A 299 -26.04 -13.66 -12.12
N ARG A 300 -26.57 -14.65 -11.38
CA ARG A 300 -27.95 -15.16 -11.47
C ARG A 300 -28.98 -14.26 -10.79
N LEU A 301 -28.53 -13.26 -10.02
CA LEU A 301 -29.37 -12.35 -9.27
C LEU A 301 -29.59 -11.05 -10.03
N SER A 302 -30.71 -10.39 -9.77
CA SER A 302 -31.07 -9.10 -10.38
C SER A 302 -31.74 -8.17 -9.37
N GLY A 303 -31.67 -6.86 -9.65
CA GLY A 303 -32.23 -5.81 -8.80
C GLY A 303 -31.67 -5.84 -7.38
N ILE A 304 -32.54 -5.67 -6.38
CA ILE A 304 -32.16 -5.62 -4.96
C ILE A 304 -31.50 -6.92 -4.46
N ARG A 305 -31.89 -8.07 -5.04
CA ARG A 305 -31.32 -9.39 -4.70
C ARG A 305 -29.87 -9.53 -5.14
N LEU A 306 -29.42 -8.75 -6.12
CA LEU A 306 -28.00 -8.62 -6.48
C LEU A 306 -27.32 -7.52 -5.68
N GLY A 307 -27.98 -6.35 -5.56
CA GLY A 307 -27.42 -5.17 -4.91
C GLY A 307 -26.98 -5.46 -3.47
N VAL A 308 -27.87 -5.99 -2.64
CA VAL A 308 -27.55 -6.22 -1.21
C VAL A 308 -26.36 -7.18 -1.02
N PRO A 309 -26.35 -8.39 -1.61
CA PRO A 309 -25.19 -9.30 -1.47
C PRO A 309 -23.90 -8.73 -2.04
N LEU A 310 -23.94 -8.04 -3.18
CA LEU A 310 -22.75 -7.49 -3.81
C LEU A 310 -22.09 -6.40 -2.95
N TYR A 311 -22.89 -5.46 -2.43
CA TYR A 311 -22.38 -4.40 -1.55
C TYR A 311 -21.84 -4.97 -0.24
N VAL A 312 -22.57 -5.90 0.39
CA VAL A 312 -22.12 -6.56 1.63
C VAL A 312 -20.82 -7.33 1.40
N ALA A 313 -20.72 -8.09 0.31
CA ALA A 313 -19.51 -8.84 -0.05
C ALA A 313 -18.32 -7.91 -0.33
N ALA A 314 -18.52 -6.81 -1.06
CA ALA A 314 -17.47 -5.84 -1.36
C ALA A 314 -16.96 -5.13 -0.09
N MET A 315 -17.87 -4.75 0.81
CA MET A 315 -17.54 -4.15 2.11
C MET A 315 -16.74 -5.14 2.98
N LEU A 316 -17.26 -6.36 3.14
CA LEU A 316 -16.62 -7.38 3.96
C LEU A 316 -15.25 -7.75 3.39
N LYS A 317 -15.13 -7.95 2.07
CA LYS A 317 -13.84 -8.22 1.42
C LYS A 317 -12.83 -7.08 1.62
N SER A 318 -13.28 -5.83 1.63
CA SER A 318 -12.40 -4.67 1.86
C SER A 318 -11.90 -4.59 3.31
N VAL A 319 -12.78 -4.88 4.27
CA VAL A 319 -12.42 -5.01 5.70
C VAL A 319 -11.41 -6.14 5.92
N LEU A 320 -11.66 -7.32 5.35
CA LEU A 320 -10.74 -8.46 5.50
C LEU A 320 -9.40 -8.22 4.78
N ALA A 321 -9.41 -7.53 3.63
CA ALA A 321 -8.19 -7.14 2.93
C ALA A 321 -7.32 -6.21 3.78
N ILE A 322 -7.90 -5.16 4.36
CA ILE A 322 -7.11 -4.21 5.14
C ILE A 322 -6.58 -4.84 6.44
N THR A 323 -7.34 -5.73 7.09
CA THR A 323 -6.86 -6.45 8.28
C THR A 323 -5.61 -7.27 8.00
N ARG A 324 -5.54 -7.97 6.86
CA ARG A 324 -4.35 -8.74 6.45
C ARG A 324 -3.16 -7.82 6.17
N VAL A 325 -3.37 -6.71 5.47
CA VAL A 325 -2.32 -5.72 5.19
C VAL A 325 -1.77 -5.11 6.47
N THR A 326 -2.63 -4.68 7.39
CA THR A 326 -2.23 -4.07 8.66
C THR A 326 -1.56 -5.09 9.58
N GLY A 327 -2.10 -6.32 9.68
CA GLY A 327 -1.51 -7.40 10.49
C GLY A 327 -0.12 -7.82 10.01
N THR A 328 0.06 -8.04 8.71
CA THR A 328 1.39 -8.36 8.14
C THR A 328 2.37 -7.19 8.26
N SER A 329 1.91 -5.95 8.08
CA SER A 329 2.76 -4.76 8.28
C SER A 329 3.21 -4.61 9.74
N LEU A 330 2.37 -4.96 10.72
CA LEU A 330 2.73 -4.96 12.13
C LEU A 330 3.81 -6.02 12.42
N LEU A 331 3.65 -7.23 11.87
CA LEU A 331 4.64 -8.31 12.01
C LEU A 331 6.02 -7.93 11.44
N GLN A 332 6.06 -7.27 10.28
CA GLN A 332 7.31 -6.81 9.65
C GLN A 332 8.08 -5.84 10.54
N ASN A 333 7.39 -4.86 11.13
CA ASN A 333 8.02 -3.85 11.96
C ASN A 333 8.44 -4.37 13.34
N ASN A 334 7.71 -5.36 13.85
CA ASN A 334 8.00 -6.05 15.11
C ASN A 334 9.04 -7.17 14.97
N ALA A 335 9.48 -7.47 13.74
CA ALA A 335 10.54 -8.44 13.45
C ALA A 335 11.95 -7.83 13.44
N VAL A 336 12.07 -6.50 13.54
CA VAL A 336 13.35 -5.78 13.42
C VAL A 336 13.48 -4.69 14.50
N PRO A 337 14.72 -4.36 14.91
CA PRO A 337 14.98 -3.22 15.80
C PRO A 337 14.67 -1.89 15.11
N GLN A 338 14.47 -0.83 15.91
CA GLN A 338 14.10 0.51 15.43
C GLN A 338 15.03 1.03 14.33
N GLU A 339 16.34 0.84 14.49
CA GLU A 339 17.38 1.30 13.57
C GLU A 339 17.32 0.70 12.16
N GLN A 340 16.59 -0.39 11.97
CA GLN A 340 16.48 -1.10 10.69
C GLN A 340 15.03 -1.13 10.15
N ARG A 341 14.07 -0.49 10.84
CA ARG A 341 12.66 -0.49 10.43
C ARG A 341 12.46 0.19 9.08
N GLY A 342 13.21 1.24 8.77
CA GLY A 342 13.13 1.93 7.50
C GLY A 342 13.50 1.00 6.34
N ALA A 343 14.68 0.38 6.41
CA ALA A 343 15.18 -0.56 5.43
C ALA A 343 14.28 -1.80 5.30
N ALA A 344 13.78 -2.36 6.40
CA ALA A 344 12.87 -3.49 6.41
C ALA A 344 11.54 -3.18 5.68
N ASN A 345 10.92 -2.04 5.98
CA ASN A 345 9.74 -1.58 5.25
C ASN A 345 10.05 -1.20 3.79
N GLY A 346 11.28 -0.76 3.51
CA GLY A 346 11.78 -0.50 2.16
C GLY A 346 11.83 -1.77 1.30
N ILE A 347 12.35 -2.87 1.85
CA ILE A 347 12.33 -4.20 1.21
C ILE A 347 10.88 -4.66 0.99
N ALA A 348 10.03 -4.54 2.03
CA ALA A 348 8.62 -4.91 1.93
C ALA A 348 7.88 -4.12 0.85
N THR A 349 8.12 -2.80 0.78
CA THR A 349 7.51 -1.90 -0.20
C THR A 349 8.01 -2.19 -1.61
N THR A 350 9.29 -2.54 -1.75
CA THR A 350 9.88 -2.94 -3.04
C THR A 350 9.19 -4.17 -3.59
N ALA A 351 9.19 -5.26 -2.81
CA ALA A 351 8.58 -6.52 -3.21
C ALA A 351 7.08 -6.37 -3.51
N MET A 352 6.35 -5.64 -2.66
CA MET A 352 4.93 -5.36 -2.86
C MET A 352 4.67 -4.48 -4.10
N SER A 353 5.51 -3.50 -4.39
CA SER A 353 5.34 -2.64 -5.58
C SER A 353 5.57 -3.40 -6.88
N LEU A 354 6.55 -4.30 -6.91
CA LEU A 354 6.75 -5.20 -8.04
C LEU A 354 5.52 -6.10 -8.24
N SER A 355 5.03 -6.75 -7.18
CA SER A 355 3.80 -7.56 -7.25
C SER A 355 2.62 -6.76 -7.80
N LYS A 356 2.43 -5.51 -7.33
CA LYS A 356 1.35 -4.63 -7.78
C LYS A 356 1.51 -4.10 -9.20
N ALA A 357 2.73 -3.97 -9.70
CA ALA A 357 2.98 -3.52 -11.07
C ALA A 357 2.49 -4.56 -12.10
N PHE A 358 2.68 -5.85 -11.81
CA PHE A 358 2.31 -6.94 -12.72
C PHE A 358 0.88 -7.47 -12.52
N ALA A 359 0.32 -7.32 -11.32
CA ALA A 359 -0.97 -7.91 -10.97
C ALA A 359 -2.12 -7.54 -11.93
N PRO A 360 -2.36 -6.26 -12.33
CA PRO A 360 -3.43 -5.93 -13.26
C PRO A 360 -3.27 -6.55 -14.65
N ALA A 361 -2.03 -6.63 -15.16
CA ALA A 361 -1.76 -7.24 -16.45
C ALA A 361 -2.07 -8.75 -16.43
N VAL A 362 -1.61 -9.46 -15.39
CA VAL A 362 -1.91 -10.89 -15.20
C VAL A 362 -3.41 -11.11 -15.01
N ALA A 363 -4.06 -10.30 -14.19
CA ALA A 363 -5.50 -10.35 -13.94
C ALA A 363 -6.31 -10.14 -15.22
N GLY A 364 -5.96 -9.15 -16.05
CA GLY A 364 -6.62 -8.88 -17.33
C GLY A 364 -6.44 -10.02 -18.34
N ILE A 365 -5.25 -10.62 -18.43
CA ILE A 365 -4.98 -11.79 -19.28
C ILE A 365 -5.82 -12.99 -18.82
N LEU A 366 -5.81 -13.29 -17.52
CA LEU A 366 -6.60 -14.39 -16.94
C LEU A 366 -8.09 -14.18 -17.18
N PHE A 367 -8.58 -12.95 -17.00
CA PHE A 367 -9.98 -12.59 -17.23
C PHE A 367 -10.36 -12.76 -18.71
N SER A 368 -9.55 -12.25 -19.63
CA SER A 368 -9.79 -12.39 -21.07
C SER A 368 -9.73 -13.85 -21.54
N TRP A 369 -8.80 -14.65 -21.01
CA TRP A 369 -8.74 -16.09 -21.26
C TRP A 369 -10.00 -16.79 -20.76
N ALA A 370 -10.46 -16.47 -19.56
CA ALA A 370 -11.65 -17.07 -18.98
C ALA A 370 -12.93 -16.69 -19.74
N GLN A 371 -13.04 -15.46 -20.27
CA GLN A 371 -14.13 -15.05 -21.14
C GLN A 371 -14.25 -15.89 -22.42
N LYS A 372 -13.17 -16.51 -22.92
CA LYS A 372 -13.21 -17.41 -24.08
C LYS A 372 -13.75 -18.81 -23.73
N ARG A 373 -13.97 -19.12 -22.44
CA ARG A 373 -14.35 -20.45 -21.92
C ARG A 373 -15.74 -20.46 -21.27
N GLN A 374 -16.64 -19.59 -21.72
CA GLN A 374 -18.01 -19.52 -21.15
C GLN A 374 -18.81 -20.82 -21.31
N HIS A 375 -18.55 -21.60 -22.36
CA HIS A 375 -19.25 -22.86 -22.64
C HIS A 375 -18.48 -24.12 -22.19
N ALA A 376 -17.45 -23.98 -21.35
CA ALA A 376 -16.69 -25.13 -20.86
C ALA A 376 -17.55 -25.98 -19.90
N ALA A 377 -17.48 -27.31 -20.04
CA ALA A 377 -18.22 -28.25 -19.20
C ALA A 377 -17.78 -28.26 -17.72
N PHE A 378 -16.54 -27.83 -17.44
CA PHE A 378 -15.97 -27.76 -16.10
C PHE A 378 -15.48 -26.33 -15.82
N PHE A 379 -16.06 -25.70 -14.79
CA PHE A 379 -15.85 -24.29 -14.40
C PHE A 379 -15.94 -23.30 -15.58
N PRO A 380 -17.16 -22.87 -15.96
CA PRO A 380 -17.35 -21.81 -16.93
C PRO A 380 -16.59 -20.53 -16.55
N GLY A 381 -16.28 -19.72 -17.56
CA GLY A 381 -15.31 -18.64 -17.49
C GLY A 381 -15.32 -17.79 -16.22
N ASP A 382 -16.48 -17.27 -15.82
CA ASP A 382 -16.63 -16.47 -14.60
C ASP A 382 -16.20 -17.25 -13.34
N GLN A 383 -16.64 -18.49 -13.18
CA GLN A 383 -16.26 -19.35 -12.06
C GLN A 383 -14.75 -19.63 -12.03
N MET A 384 -14.12 -19.79 -13.19
CA MET A 384 -12.69 -20.04 -13.28
C MET A 384 -11.85 -18.86 -12.76
N VAL A 385 -12.24 -17.62 -13.08
CA VAL A 385 -11.48 -16.44 -12.62
C VAL A 385 -11.54 -16.32 -11.10
N PHE A 386 -12.73 -16.47 -10.51
CA PHE A 386 -12.90 -16.40 -9.06
C PHE A 386 -12.28 -17.61 -8.34
N LEU A 387 -12.22 -18.78 -8.98
CA LEU A 387 -11.48 -19.94 -8.49
C LEU A 387 -9.98 -19.65 -8.41
N LEU A 388 -9.38 -19.05 -9.46
CA LEU A 388 -7.96 -18.69 -9.45
C LEU A 388 -7.62 -17.62 -8.39
N LEU A 389 -8.52 -16.64 -8.19
CA LEU A 389 -8.41 -15.69 -7.08
C LEU A 389 -8.44 -16.41 -5.73
N ASN A 390 -9.37 -17.35 -5.54
CA ASN A 390 -9.45 -18.17 -4.33
C ASN A 390 -8.23 -19.04 -4.11
N LEU A 391 -7.65 -19.65 -5.14
CA LEU A 391 -6.41 -20.42 -5.01
C LEU A 391 -5.26 -19.55 -4.51
N THR A 392 -5.15 -18.32 -5.03
CA THR A 392 -4.14 -17.37 -4.56
C THR A 392 -4.39 -16.96 -3.10
N GLU A 393 -5.65 -16.82 -2.70
CA GLU A 393 -6.05 -16.55 -1.31
C GLU A 393 -5.69 -17.72 -0.38
N VAL A 394 -5.98 -18.96 -0.79
CA VAL A 394 -5.64 -20.17 -0.05
C VAL A 394 -4.13 -20.31 0.10
N ILE A 395 -3.35 -20.03 -0.95
CA ILE A 395 -1.88 -19.98 -0.85
C ILE A 395 -1.47 -18.95 0.19
N GLY A 396 -2.03 -17.74 0.14
CA GLY A 396 -1.80 -16.70 1.15
C GLY A 396 -2.10 -17.18 2.57
N LEU A 397 -3.24 -17.85 2.78
CA LEU A 397 -3.64 -18.45 4.05
C LEU A 397 -2.64 -19.50 4.52
N VAL A 398 -2.26 -20.46 3.67
CA VAL A 398 -1.30 -21.53 3.99
C VAL A 398 0.04 -20.93 4.41
N LEU A 399 0.50 -19.87 3.72
CA LEU A 399 1.73 -19.17 4.07
C LEU A 399 1.68 -18.48 5.44
N THR A 400 0.51 -18.32 6.08
CA THR A 400 0.43 -17.79 7.45
C THR A 400 0.68 -18.84 8.53
N PHE A 401 0.80 -20.12 8.17
CA PHE A 401 1.05 -21.22 9.11
C PHE A 401 2.53 -21.61 9.17
N LYS A 402 2.89 -22.35 10.22
CA LYS A 402 4.21 -23.00 10.31
C LYS A 402 4.30 -24.10 9.24
N PRO A 403 5.49 -24.37 8.67
CA PRO A 403 6.79 -23.80 9.01
C PRO A 403 7.11 -22.45 8.33
N PHE A 404 6.23 -21.92 7.47
CA PHE A 404 6.56 -20.76 6.65
C PHE A 404 6.63 -19.46 7.45
N LEU A 405 5.52 -19.06 8.10
CA LEU A 405 5.49 -17.81 8.87
C LEU A 405 6.23 -17.99 10.19
N ALA A 406 7.48 -17.53 10.22
CA ALA A 406 8.24 -17.43 11.45
C ALA A 406 7.76 -16.18 12.21
N VAL A 407 7.19 -16.36 13.39
CA VAL A 407 6.64 -15.25 14.17
C VAL A 407 7.73 -14.70 15.12
N PRO A 408 7.85 -13.37 15.30
CA PRO A 408 8.75 -12.80 16.31
C PRO A 408 8.54 -13.43 17.70
N GLN A 409 9.60 -13.53 18.51
CA GLN A 409 9.56 -14.22 19.82
C GLN A 409 8.44 -13.73 20.74
N GLN A 410 8.13 -12.43 20.71
CA GLN A 410 7.04 -11.79 21.47
C GLN A 410 5.62 -12.31 21.17
N TYR A 411 5.43 -13.07 20.10
CA TYR A 411 4.15 -13.68 19.73
C TYR A 411 4.22 -15.22 19.72
N LYS A 412 5.32 -15.83 20.18
CA LYS A 412 5.38 -17.26 20.45
C LYS A 412 4.65 -17.51 21.77
N GLN A 413 3.35 -17.77 21.71
CA GLN A 413 2.62 -18.47 22.76
C GLN A 413 2.48 -19.93 22.36
#